data_AF-A0AA37KUD0-F1
#
_entry.id   AF-A0AA37KUD0-F1
#
_cell.length_a   1.000
_cell.length_b   1.000
_cell.length_c   1.000
_cell.angle_alpha   90.00
_cell.angle_beta   90.00
_cell.angle_gamma   90.00
#
_symmetry.space_group_name_H-M   'P 1'
#
loop_
_entity.id
_entity.type
_entity.pdbx_description
1 polymer ?
#
loop_
_entity_poly.entity_id
_entity_poly.type
_entity_poly.pdbx_seq_one_letter_code
_entity_poly.pdbx_strand_id
1 'polypeptide(L)' 'MRLINGGQSALIHMEPAPARAWLVRCPLGMLADGHLTKRFSNVQAFDGYVRQVRDMGMTVRFETPFAAVVEASA' A
#
# COMPACT_ATOMS: atom_id res chain seq x y z
N MET A 1 -5.70 48.24 -31.17
CA MET A 1 -6.57 47.40 -30.33
C MET A 1 -5.95 46.00 -30.27
N ARG A 2 -5.24 45.65 -29.18
CA ARG A 2 -4.60 44.33 -29.02
C ARG A 2 -5.44 43.52 -28.03
N LEU A 3 -6.11 42.48 -28.53
CA LEU A 3 -6.82 41.50 -27.72
C LEU A 3 -5.79 40.56 -27.07
N ILE A 4 -5.48 40.80 -25.80
CA ILE A 4 -4.84 39.82 -24.93
C ILE A 4 -5.95 38.90 -24.39
N ASN A 5 -6.13 37.75 -25.05
CA ASN A 5 -6.99 36.67 -24.55
C ASN A 5 -6.15 35.43 -24.35
N GLY A 6 -6.41 34.73 -23.24
CA GLY A 6 -5.89 33.40 -22.98
C GLY A 6 -4.82 33.37 -21.91
N GLY A 7 -5.19 33.73 -20.67
CA GLY A 7 -4.55 33.17 -19.50
C GLY A 7 -4.73 31.65 -19.57
N GLN A 8 -3.77 30.97 -20.20
CA GLN A 8 -3.64 29.53 -20.18
C GLN A 8 -3.36 29.15 -18.74
N SER A 9 -4.43 28.86 -17.99
CA SER A 9 -4.32 28.19 -16.70
C SER A 9 -3.62 26.87 -16.98
N ALA A 10 -2.32 26.85 -16.72
CA ALA A 10 -1.55 25.64 -16.57
C ALA A 10 -2.20 24.91 -15.39
N LEU A 11 -3.15 24.02 -15.69
CA LEU A 11 -3.50 22.94 -14.80
C LEU A 11 -2.19 22.17 -14.64
N ILE A 12 -1.43 22.51 -13.60
CA ILE A 12 -0.35 21.68 -13.12
C ILE A 12 -1.05 20.35 -12.87
N HIS A 13 -0.77 19.36 -13.72
CA HIS A 13 -1.05 17.97 -13.42
C HIS A 13 -0.20 17.68 -12.18
N MET A 14 -0.72 18.04 -11.00
CA MET A 14 -0.23 17.52 -9.75
C MET A 14 -0.49 16.03 -9.88
N GLU A 15 0.57 15.27 -10.19
CA GLU A 15 0.51 13.83 -10.05
C GLU A 15 -0.09 13.57 -8.67
N PRO A 16 -1.21 12.83 -8.58
CA PRO A 16 -1.87 12.61 -7.31
C PRO A 16 -0.80 12.09 -6.35
N ALA A 17 -0.60 12.81 -5.24
CA ALA A 17 0.37 12.42 -4.22
C ALA A 17 0.21 10.91 -3.99
N PRO A 18 1.31 10.13 -4.02
CA PRO A 18 1.24 8.68 -4.09
C PRO A 18 0.28 8.20 -3.01
N ALA A 19 -0.85 7.61 -3.44
CA ALA A 19 -1.89 7.16 -2.54
C ALA A 19 -1.23 6.27 -1.48
N ARG A 20 -1.26 6.70 -0.21
CA ARG A 20 -0.62 5.98 0.89
C ARG A 20 -1.10 4.54 0.85
N ALA A 21 -0.17 3.63 0.61
CA ALA A 21 -0.44 2.23 0.50
C ALA A 21 0.25 1.52 1.66
N TRP A 22 -0.45 0.58 2.27
CA TRP A 22 0.12 -0.30 3.26
C TRP A 22 0.50 -1.61 2.58
N LEU A 23 1.70 -2.10 2.83
CA LEU A 23 2.26 -3.27 2.19
C LEU A 23 2.52 -4.34 3.25
N VAL A 24 2.12 -5.58 2.95
CA VAL A 24 2.49 -6.75 3.75
C VAL A 24 3.21 -7.72 2.85
N ARG A 25 4.49 -7.98 3.12
CA ARG A 25 5.25 -9.03 2.46
C ARG A 25 4.92 -10.37 3.11
N CYS A 26 4.56 -11.35 2.30
CA CYS A 26 4.15 -12.68 2.75
C CYS A 26 5.13 -13.75 2.26
N PRO A 27 5.30 -14.87 2.99
CA PRO A 27 6.07 -16.01 2.53
C PRO A 27 5.48 -16.64 1.27
N LEU A 28 6.31 -17.41 0.55
CA LEU A 28 5.90 -18.16 -0.63
C LEU A 28 4.70 -19.07 -0.33
N GLY A 29 3.70 -19.06 -1.20
CA GLY A 29 2.49 -19.87 -1.07
C GLY A 29 1.39 -19.27 -0.18
N MET A 30 1.64 -18.14 0.48
CA MET A 30 0.61 -17.47 1.31
C MET A 30 -0.36 -16.60 0.50
N LEU A 31 0.07 -16.06 -0.64
CA LEU A 31 -0.81 -15.36 -1.57
C LEU A 31 -0.95 -16.16 -2.86
N ALA A 32 -2.08 -15.97 -3.53
CA ALA A 32 -2.35 -16.57 -4.83
C ALA A 32 -1.35 -16.08 -5.90
N ASP A 33 -1.15 -16.91 -6.92
CA ASP A 33 -0.36 -16.60 -8.11
C ASP A 33 1.11 -16.24 -7.83
N GLY A 34 1.68 -16.78 -6.74
CA GLY A 34 3.08 -16.53 -6.38
C GLY A 34 3.36 -15.10 -5.91
N HIS A 35 2.32 -14.30 -5.64
CA HIS A 35 2.52 -12.98 -5.07
C HIS A 35 3.18 -13.08 -3.70
N LEU A 36 4.10 -12.16 -3.44
CA LEU A 36 4.82 -12.07 -2.15
C LEU A 36 4.46 -10.81 -1.40
N THR A 37 3.62 -9.94 -1.95
CA THR A 37 3.24 -8.68 -1.31
C THR A 37 1.78 -8.40 -1.53
N LYS A 38 1.07 -8.20 -0.43
CA LYS A 38 -0.32 -7.74 -0.43
C LYS A 38 -0.35 -6.24 -0.17
N ARG A 39 -1.03 -5.52 -1.06
CA ARG A 39 -1.19 -4.06 -0.98
C ARG A 39 -2.59 -3.72 -0.47
N PHE A 40 -2.66 -2.76 0.44
CA PHE A 40 -3.89 -2.22 0.98
C PHE A 40 -3.93 -0.71 0.73
N SER A 41 -5.10 -0.20 0.40
CA SER A 41 -5.39 1.24 0.26
C SER A 41 -6.09 1.83 1.49
N ASN A 42 -6.34 1.01 2.52
CA ASN A 42 -7.02 1.40 3.76
C ASN A 42 -6.34 0.75 4.97
N VAL A 43 -6.12 1.54 6.02
CA VAL A 43 -5.48 1.10 7.27
C VAL A 43 -6.28 0.02 7.99
N GLN A 44 -7.62 0.10 7.99
CA GLN A 44 -8.45 -0.90 8.68
C GLN A 44 -8.33 -2.28 8.02
N ALA A 45 -8.22 -2.32 6.69
CA ALA A 45 -8.01 -3.57 5.95
C ALA A 45 -6.62 -4.15 6.20
N PHE A 46 -5.61 -3.27 6.32
CA PHE A 46 -4.25 -3.66 6.69
C PHE A 46 -4.20 -4.24 8.11
N ASP A 47 -4.74 -3.54 9.11
CA ASP A 47 -4.75 -3.99 10.50
C ASP A 47 -5.56 -5.29 10.66
N GLY A 48 -6.70 -5.39 9.98
CA GLY A 48 -7.50 -6.61 9.93
C GLY A 48 -6.72 -7.80 9.38
N TYR A 49 -5.95 -7.59 8.30
CA TYR A 49 -5.09 -8.63 7.74
C TYR A 49 -3.95 -9.01 8.69
N VAL A 50 -3.26 -8.04 9.28
CA VAL A 50 -2.21 -8.32 10.29
C VAL A 50 -2.75 -9.15 11.44
N ARG A 51 -3.94 -8.82 11.95
CA ARG A 51 -4.60 -9.60 13.00
C ARG A 51 -4.90 -11.02 12.56
N GLN A 52 -5.45 -11.20 11.35
CA GLN A 52 -5.72 -12.52 10.78
C GLN A 52 -4.44 -13.36 10.66
N VAL A 53 -3.35 -12.76 10.16
CA VAL A 53 -2.06 -13.45 10.03
C VAL A 53 -1.52 -13.91 11.39
N ARG A 54 -1.64 -13.07 12.41
CA ARG A 54 -1.26 -13.43 13.78
C ARG A 54 -2.13 -14.53 14.38
N ASP A 55 -3.43 -14.52 14.10
CA ASP A 55 -4.38 -15.55 14.52
C ASP A 55 -4.07 -16.92 13.90
N MET A 56 -3.53 -16.93 12.67
CA MET A 56 -2.99 -18.12 12.02
C MET A 56 -1.66 -18.62 12.61
N GLY A 57 -1.15 -18.00 13.68
CA GLY A 57 0.10 -18.39 14.34
C GLY A 57 1.37 -17.91 13.61
N MET A 58 1.25 -16.99 12.65
CA MET A 58 2.41 -16.41 11.97
C MET A 58 2.91 -15.15 12.69
N THR A 59 4.21 -14.88 12.56
CA THR A 59 4.82 -13.68 13.13
C THR A 59 4.73 -12.53 12.14
N VAL A 60 4.30 -11.35 12.59
CA VAL A 60 4.28 -10.13 11.76
C VAL A 60 5.26 -9.11 12.33
N ARG A 61 6.29 -8.79 11.54
CA ARG A 61 7.30 -7.79 11.83
C ARG A 61 7.05 -6.52 11.02
N PHE A 62 7.08 -5.36 11.65
CA PHE A 62 6.92 -4.08 10.95
C PHE A 62 8.29 -3.51 10.57
N GLU A 63 8.50 -3.24 9.29
CA GLU A 63 9.68 -2.51 8.79
C GLU A 63 9.46 -0.99 8.89
N THR A 64 8.23 -0.56 8.61
CA THR A 64 7.78 0.83 8.76
C THR A 64 6.31 0.86 9.23
N PRO A 65 5.76 2.01 9.62
CA PRO A 65 4.32 2.13 9.92
C PRO A 65 3.38 1.73 8.77
N PHE A 66 3.90 1.62 7.54
CA PHE A 66 3.14 1.29 6.33
C PHE A 66 3.62 -0.02 5.67
N ALA A 67 4.58 -0.71 6.25
CA ALA A 67 5.16 -1.92 5.68
C ALA A 67 5.41 -2.98 6.75
N ALA A 68 4.86 -4.18 6.55
CA ALA A 68 5.09 -5.32 7.41
C ALA A 68 5.57 -6.54 6.60
N VAL A 69 6.23 -7.46 7.29
CA VAL A 69 6.71 -8.75 6.78
C VAL A 69 6.12 -9.84 7.65
N VAL A 70 5.56 -10.86 7.00
CA VAL A 70 5.11 -12.08 7.65
C VAL A 70 6.25 -13.09 7.62
N GLU A 71 6.61 -13.58 8.80
CA GLU A 71 7.54 -14.68 8.96
C GLU A 71 6.74 -15.93 9.34
N ALA A 72 6.94 -17.02 8.60
CA ALA A 72 6.41 -18.32 8.99
C ALA A 72 7.05 -18.70 10.33
N SER A 73 6.24 -18.92 11.35
CA SER A 73 6.75 -19.45 12.62
C SER A 73 7.28 -20.86 12.33
N ALA A 74 8.55 -21.10 12.65
CA ALA A 74 9.16 -22.42 12.62
C ALA A 74 8.47 -23.38 13.60
#